data_AF-T1APB1-F1
#
_entry.id   AF-T1APB1-F1
#
_cell.length_a   1.000
_cell.length_b   1.000
_cell.length_c   1.000
_cell.angle_alpha   90.00
_cell.angle_beta   90.00
_cell.angle_gamma   90.00
#
_symmetry.space_group_name_H-M   'P 1'
#
loop_
_entity.id
_entity.type
_entity.pdbx_description
1 polymer ?
#
loop_
_entity_poly.entity_id
_entity_poly.type
_entity_poly.pdbx_seq_one_letter_code
_entity_poly.pdbx_strand_id
1 'polypeptide(L)'
;MNRARIPNFYKLSVSERVRVIHERGLLSEDDYQALVAGKHTLKVHHADKMIENVIGVMGLPIGLALNFLINGKDYVIPLVVEEPSIVAALCSAAKLIRTCGGFQSTSQGSILIGQVQTIDV
;
A
#
# COMPACT_ATOMS: atom_id res chain seq x y z
N MET A 1 0.15 -14.48 -15.14
CA MET A 1 0.46 -13.14 -15.70
C MET A 1 1.16 -12.32 -14.64
N ASN A 2 2.32 -11.73 -14.95
CA ASN A 2 3.17 -10.99 -13.99
C ASN A 2 2.58 -9.60 -13.69
N ARG A 3 1.63 -9.52 -12.75
CA ARG A 3 0.89 -8.28 -12.44
C ARG A 3 1.74 -7.25 -11.70
N ALA A 4 2.75 -7.69 -10.95
CA ALA A 4 3.59 -6.83 -10.10
C ALA A 4 4.74 -6.10 -10.83
N ARG A 5 5.14 -6.56 -12.01
CA ARG A 5 6.22 -5.91 -12.79
C ARG A 5 5.65 -4.90 -13.77
N ILE A 6 5.93 -3.62 -13.52
CA ILE A 6 5.54 -2.50 -14.39
C ILE A 6 6.80 -1.70 -14.75
N PRO A 7 7.42 -1.98 -15.92
CA PRO A 7 8.61 -1.26 -16.35
C PRO A 7 8.34 0.25 -16.46
N ASN A 8 9.32 1.07 -16.10
CA ASN A 8 9.26 2.53 -16.24
C ASN A 8 8.08 3.21 -15.51
N PHE A 9 7.48 2.58 -14.49
CA PHE A 9 6.31 3.13 -13.77
C PHE A 9 6.56 4.54 -13.18
N TYR A 10 7.77 4.79 -12.69
CA TYR A 10 8.16 6.08 -12.12
C TYR A 10 8.19 7.22 -13.17
N LYS A 11 8.30 6.89 -14.46
CA LYS A 11 8.28 7.89 -15.56
C LYS A 11 6.87 8.34 -15.94
N LEU A 12 5.86 7.55 -15.58
CA LEU A 12 4.45 7.87 -15.85
C LEU A 12 3.98 9.01 -14.93
N SER A 13 3.04 9.82 -15.43
CA SER A 13 2.27 10.75 -14.60
C SER A 13 1.38 10.01 -13.59
N VAL A 14 0.87 10.71 -12.57
CA VAL A 14 0.02 10.09 -11.54
C VAL A 14 -1.25 9.46 -12.14
N SER A 15 -1.91 10.14 -13.09
CA SER A 15 -3.12 9.61 -13.74
C SER A 15 -2.84 8.37 -14.60
N GLU A 16 -1.71 8.36 -15.32
CA GLU A 16 -1.27 7.20 -16.09
C GLU A 16 -0.92 6.02 -15.20
N ARG A 17 -0.27 6.27 -14.05
CA ARG A 17 0.01 5.22 -13.06
C ARG A 17 -1.30 4.57 -12.60
N VAL A 18 -2.29 5.37 -12.21
CA VAL A 18 -3.60 4.87 -11.74
C VAL A 18 -4.31 4.09 -12.85
N ARG A 19 -4.28 4.56 -14.11
CA ARG A 19 -4.84 3.85 -15.27
C ARG A 19 -4.18 2.48 -15.49
N VAL A 20 -2.85 2.41 -15.48
CA VAL A 20 -2.12 1.15 -15.69
C VAL A 20 -2.42 0.12 -14.59
N ILE A 21 -2.64 0.57 -13.35
CA ILE A 21 -3.01 -0.31 -12.24
C ILE A 21 -4.44 -0.84 -12.41
N HIS A 22 -5.38 0.01 -12.85
CA HIS A 22 -6.74 -0.39 -13.18
C HIS A 22 -6.79 -1.41 -14.34
N GLU A 23 -6.09 -1.14 -15.45
CA GLU A 23 -6.00 -2.05 -16.60
C GLU A 23 -5.41 -3.43 -16.24
N ARG A 24 -4.63 -3.51 -15.15
CA ARG A 24 -4.08 -4.76 -14.61
C ARG A 24 -5.04 -5.52 -13.68
N GLY A 25 -6.23 -5.00 -13.45
CA GLY A 25 -7.25 -5.56 -12.57
C GLY A 25 -6.85 -5.52 -11.09
N LEU A 26 -6.05 -4.51 -10.69
CA LEU A 26 -5.62 -4.31 -9.30
C LEU A 26 -6.46 -3.25 -8.58
N LEU A 27 -7.33 -2.54 -9.29
CA LEU A 27 -8.30 -1.59 -8.75
C LEU A 27 -9.68 -1.94 -9.31
N SER A 28 -10.71 -1.66 -8.52
CA SER A 28 -12.08 -1.59 -9.04
C SER A 28 -12.26 -0.33 -9.90
N GLU A 29 -13.33 -0.28 -10.69
CA GLU A 29 -13.70 0.93 -11.44
C GLU A 29 -13.98 2.10 -10.47
N ASP A 30 -14.67 1.84 -9.35
CA ASP A 30 -14.97 2.85 -8.33
C ASP A 30 -13.70 3.44 -7.71
N ASP A 31 -12.72 2.59 -7.36
CA ASP A 31 -11.44 3.04 -6.80
C ASP A 31 -10.62 3.82 -7.84
N TYR A 32 -10.64 3.37 -9.10
CA TYR A 32 -10.00 4.06 -10.21
C TYR A 32 -10.55 5.49 -10.35
N GLN A 33 -11.88 5.64 -10.40
CA GLN A 33 -12.54 6.94 -10.49
C GLN A 33 -12.24 7.82 -9.26
N ALA A 34 -12.25 7.25 -8.06
CA ALA A 34 -11.94 7.98 -6.82
C ALA A 34 -10.48 8.49 -6.81
N LEU A 35 -9.52 7.68 -7.25
CA LEU A 35 -8.11 8.05 -7.32
C LEU A 35 -7.85 9.12 -8.38
N VAL A 36 -8.40 8.97 -9.59
CA VAL A 36 -8.25 9.96 -10.67
C VAL A 36 -8.88 11.30 -10.30
N ALA A 37 -10.04 11.29 -9.65
CA ALA A 37 -10.72 12.51 -9.22
C ALA A 37 -10.15 13.15 -7.95
N GLY A 38 -9.15 12.53 -7.30
CA GLY A 38 -8.63 12.98 -6.00
C GLY A 38 -9.65 12.86 -4.85
N LYS A 39 -10.71 12.05 -5.02
CA LYS A 39 -11.80 11.81 -4.05
C LYS A 39 -11.60 10.54 -3.21
N HIS A 40 -10.40 9.99 -3.22
CA HIS A 40 -10.01 8.80 -2.46
C HIS A 40 -9.73 9.09 -0.98
N THR A 41 -9.69 10.37 -0.57
CA THR A 41 -9.44 10.77 0.81
C THR A 41 -10.66 10.53 1.70
N LEU A 42 -10.40 10.27 2.99
CA LEU A 42 -11.45 10.12 3.99
C LEU A 42 -12.29 11.41 4.08
N LYS A 43 -13.61 11.28 4.04
CA LYS A 43 -14.53 12.41 4.19
C LYS A 43 -14.63 12.82 5.67
N VAL A 44 -14.72 14.12 5.94
CA VAL A 44 -14.75 14.67 7.31
C VAL A 44 -15.85 14.04 8.19
N HIS A 45 -17.06 13.84 7.65
CA HIS A 45 -18.16 13.21 8.41
C HIS A 45 -17.95 11.73 8.75
N HIS A 46 -17.04 11.04 8.05
CA HIS A 46 -16.61 9.70 8.45
C HIS A 46 -15.50 9.79 9.50
N ALA A 47 -14.56 10.72 9.35
CA ALA A 47 -13.51 10.96 10.33
C ALA A 47 -14.08 11.34 11.71
N ASP A 48 -15.15 12.16 11.75
CA ASP A 48 -15.87 12.56 12.97
C ASP A 48 -16.49 11.38 13.75
N LYS A 49 -16.63 10.20 13.11
CA LYS A 49 -17.09 8.97 13.77
C LYS A 49 -15.94 8.07 14.23
N MET A 50 -14.69 8.40 13.87
CA MET A 50 -13.52 7.58 14.18
C MET A 50 -12.83 8.03 15.47
N ILE A 51 -12.79 9.34 15.73
CA ILE A 51 -12.15 9.95 16.90
C ILE A 51 -12.93 11.19 17.35
N GLU A 52 -12.65 11.69 18.54
CA GLU A 52 -13.27 12.91 19.09
C GLU A 52 -12.60 14.19 18.54
N ASN A 53 -13.34 15.32 18.60
CA ASN A 53 -12.85 16.68 18.29
C ASN A 53 -12.25 16.86 16.88
N VAL A 54 -12.85 16.22 15.87
CA VAL A 54 -12.38 16.30 14.48
C VAL A 54 -12.61 17.70 13.88
N ILE A 55 -11.55 18.30 13.35
CA ILE A 55 -11.61 19.57 12.59
C ILE A 55 -11.19 19.42 11.12
N GLY A 56 -10.80 18.22 10.69
CA GLY A 56 -10.34 17.98 9.33
C GLY A 56 -9.69 16.61 9.13
N VAL A 57 -9.17 16.39 7.93
CA VAL A 57 -8.43 15.18 7.54
C VAL A 57 -7.09 15.62 6.93
N MET A 58 -6.01 15.00 7.40
CA MET A 58 -4.67 15.21 6.85
C MET A 58 -4.34 14.10 5.85
N GLY A 59 -3.99 14.48 4.62
CA GLY A 59 -3.56 13.53 3.59
C GLY A 59 -2.05 13.32 3.61
N LEU A 60 -1.61 12.13 3.21
CA LEU A 60 -0.20 11.79 2.96
C LEU A 60 -0.04 11.16 1.57
N PRO A 61 1.14 11.29 0.94
CA PRO A 61 1.38 10.69 -0.37
C PRO A 61 1.21 9.16 -0.33
N ILE A 62 0.51 8.63 -1.35
CA ILE A 62 0.35 7.19 -1.54
C ILE A 62 1.19 6.77 -2.75
N GLY A 63 2.07 5.80 -2.55
CA GLY A 63 2.90 5.17 -3.56
C GLY A 63 2.64 3.68 -3.69
N LEU A 64 3.21 3.07 -4.73
CA LEU A 64 3.15 1.63 -4.95
C LEU A 64 4.56 1.05 -5.06
N ALA A 65 4.87 0.09 -4.21
CA ALA A 65 6.05 -0.74 -4.31
C ALA A 65 5.79 -1.92 -5.26
N LEU A 66 6.62 -2.02 -6.30
CA LEU A 66 6.49 -3.00 -7.38
C LEU A 66 7.51 -4.13 -7.25
N ASN A 67 7.36 -5.15 -8.09
CA ASN A 67 8.28 -6.28 -8.27
C ASN A 67 8.29 -7.34 -7.15
N PHE A 68 7.49 -7.16 -6.08
CA PHE A 68 7.46 -8.12 -4.98
C PHE A 68 6.96 -9.50 -5.45
N LEU A 69 7.78 -10.52 -5.18
CA LEU A 69 7.45 -11.93 -5.29
C LEU A 69 7.56 -12.51 -3.89
N ILE A 70 6.45 -12.90 -3.29
CA ILE A 70 6.44 -13.44 -1.92
C ILE A 70 5.78 -14.81 -1.99
N ASN A 71 6.50 -15.86 -1.56
CA ASN A 71 6.02 -17.25 -1.60
C ASN A 71 5.52 -17.64 -3.00
N GLY A 72 6.24 -17.24 -4.06
CA GLY A 72 5.87 -17.54 -5.45
C GLY A 72 4.70 -16.72 -6.01
N LYS A 73 4.13 -15.78 -5.25
CA LYS A 73 3.01 -14.92 -5.69
C LYS A 73 3.43 -13.47 -5.87
N ASP A 74 2.94 -12.85 -6.95
CA ASP A 74 3.17 -11.45 -7.28
C ASP A 74 2.32 -10.51 -6.42
N TYR A 75 2.96 -9.47 -5.87
CA TYR A 75 2.30 -8.42 -5.11
C TYR A 75 2.70 -7.02 -5.59
N VAL A 76 1.72 -6.12 -5.59
CA VAL A 76 1.91 -4.67 -5.63
C VAL A 76 1.53 -4.15 -4.25
N ILE A 77 2.45 -3.47 -3.58
CA ILE A 77 2.29 -3.10 -2.17
C ILE A 77 2.00 -1.59 -2.09
N PRO A 78 0.84 -1.16 -1.57
CA PRO A 78 0.60 0.25 -1.30
C PRO A 78 1.43 0.72 -0.12
N LEU A 79 1.96 1.94 -0.22
CA LEU A 79 2.74 2.60 0.83
C LEU A 79 2.22 4.03 1.02
N VAL A 80 2.11 4.49 2.26
CA VAL A 80 1.77 5.88 2.59
C VAL A 80 2.96 6.47 3.35
N VAL A 81 3.68 7.40 2.74
CA VAL A 81 4.92 7.96 3.29
C VAL A 81 5.30 9.27 2.59
N GLU A 82 5.85 10.23 3.33
CA GLU A 82 6.31 11.53 2.84
C GLU A 82 7.79 11.54 2.43
N GLU A 83 8.59 10.64 3.02
CA GLU A 83 10.03 10.63 2.79
C GLU A 83 10.38 10.21 1.34
N PRO A 84 11.18 11.01 0.62
CA PRO A 84 11.64 10.67 -0.72
C PRO A 84 12.41 9.34 -0.76
N SER A 85 12.48 8.74 -1.93
CA SER A 85 13.30 7.54 -2.22
C SER A 85 12.87 6.23 -1.56
N ILE A 86 12.09 6.21 -0.46
CA ILE A 86 11.63 4.96 0.19
C ILE A 86 11.00 3.99 -0.81
N VAL A 87 9.99 4.47 -1.56
CA VAL A 87 9.27 3.64 -2.53
C VAL A 87 10.19 3.16 -3.65
N ALA A 88 11.10 4.02 -4.12
CA ALA A 88 12.05 3.70 -5.19
C ALA A 88 13.08 2.64 -4.73
N ALA A 89 13.62 2.79 -3.52
CA ALA A 89 14.56 1.87 -2.91
C ALA A 89 13.92 0.48 -2.74
N LEU A 90 12.69 0.42 -2.22
CA LEU A 90 11.94 -0.84 -2.10
C LEU A 90 11.70 -1.51 -3.46
N CYS A 91 11.30 -0.73 -4.48
CA CYS A 91 11.11 -1.26 -5.84
C CYS A 91 12.41 -1.84 -6.42
N SER A 92 13.55 -1.19 -6.18
CA SER A 92 14.86 -1.62 -6.65
C SER A 92 15.31 -2.90 -5.94
N ALA A 93 15.23 -2.92 -4.61
CA ALA A 93 15.57 -4.09 -3.79
C ALA A 93 14.70 -5.30 -4.15
N ALA A 94 13.38 -5.12 -4.24
CA ALA A 94 12.46 -6.19 -4.63
C ALA A 94 12.74 -6.73 -6.04
N LYS A 95 13.10 -5.85 -6.99
CA LYS A 95 13.50 -6.26 -8.34
C LYS A 95 14.75 -7.15 -8.32
N LEU A 96 15.75 -6.80 -7.51
CA LEU A 96 16.98 -7.59 -7.34
C LEU A 96 16.68 -8.93 -6.66
N ILE A 97 16.02 -8.92 -5.50
CA ILE A 97 15.71 -10.15 -4.75
C ILE A 97 14.87 -11.12 -5.57
N ARG A 98 13.99 -10.60 -6.43
CA ARG A 98 13.21 -11.42 -7.35
C ARG A 98 14.08 -12.25 -8.30
N THR A 99 15.25 -11.75 -8.74
CA THR A 99 16.14 -12.56 -9.61
C THR A 99 16.72 -13.77 -8.88
N CYS A 100 16.68 -13.76 -7.55
CA CYS A 100 17.12 -14.85 -6.67
C CYS A 100 15.95 -15.74 -6.20
N GLY A 101 14.75 -15.61 -6.79
CA GLY A 101 13.58 -16.41 -6.42
C GLY A 101 12.54 -15.69 -5.56
N GLY A 102 12.78 -14.42 -5.20
CA GLY A 102 11.85 -13.63 -4.38
C GLY A 102 12.00 -13.86 -2.88
N PHE A 103 11.02 -13.36 -2.13
CA PHE A 103 10.96 -13.50 -0.69
C PHE A 103 10.25 -14.79 -0.29
N GLN A 104 10.72 -15.42 0.79
CA GLN A 104 10.00 -16.48 1.49
C GLN A 104 9.60 -15.96 2.87
N SER A 105 8.37 -16.23 3.28
CA SER A 105 7.82 -15.80 4.57
C SER A 105 6.87 -16.85 5.13
N THR A 106 6.92 -17.04 6.44
CA THR A 106 6.00 -17.90 7.21
C THR A 106 5.50 -17.12 8.43
N SER A 107 4.32 -17.47 8.95
CA SER A 107 3.74 -16.83 10.13
C SER A 107 3.26 -17.92 11.10
N GLN A 108 3.44 -17.67 12.40
CA GLN A 108 3.08 -18.61 13.47
C GLN A 108 1.58 -18.60 13.81
N GLY A 109 0.80 -17.65 13.30
CA GLY A 109 -0.63 -17.45 13.60
C GLY A 109 -0.95 -16.05 14.15
N SER A 110 -2.23 -15.70 14.25
CA SER A 110 -2.67 -14.43 14.82
C SER A 110 -3.00 -14.61 16.30
N ILE A 111 -1.99 -14.43 17.15
CA ILE A 111 -2.12 -14.54 18.61
C ILE A 111 -2.08 -13.13 19.21
N LEU A 112 -3.10 -12.79 20.01
CA LEU A 112 -3.16 -11.53 20.75
C LEU A 112 -2.87 -11.79 22.23
N ILE A 113 -2.18 -10.85 22.87
CA ILE A 113 -1.88 -10.91 24.30
C ILE A 113 -2.74 -9.86 25.01
N GLY A 114 -3.55 -10.30 25.96
CA GLY A 114 -4.22 -9.45 26.94
C GLY A 114 -3.51 -9.57 28.28
N GLN A 115 -3.33 -8.44 28.97
CA GLN A 115 -2.62 -8.39 30.26
C GLN A 115 -3.56 -7.88 31.35
N VAL A 116 -3.53 -8.52 32.51
CA VAL A 116 -4.17 -8.04 33.74
C VAL A 116 -3.08 -7.85 34.78
N GLN A 117 -2.88 -6.60 35.21
CA GLN A 117 -1.97 -6.30 36.30
C GLN A 117 -2.73 -6.35 37.63
N THR A 118 -2.23 -7.15 38.56
CA THR A 118 -2.70 -7.20 39.94
C THR A 118 -1.61 -6.70 40.87
N ILE A 119 -1.97 -5.84 41.82
CA ILE A 119 -1.08 -5.35 42.89
C ILE A 119 -1.71 -5.73 44.24
N ASP A 120 -0.87 -6.12 45.20
CA ASP A 120 -1.27 -6.46 46.57
C ASP A 120 -2.40 -7.51 46.70
N VAL A 121 -2.31 -8.57 45.88
CA VAL A 121 -3.19 -9.75 45.92
C VAL A 121 -2.46 -10.94 46.53
#